data_AF-A0A356MNV0-F1
#
_entry.id   AF-A0A356MNV0-F1
#
_cell.length_a   1.000
_cell.length_b   1.000
_cell.length_c   1.000
_cell.angle_alpha   90.00
_cell.angle_beta   90.00
_cell.angle_gamma   90.00
#
_symmetry.space_group_name_H-M   'P 1'
#
loop_
_entity.id
_entity.type
_entity.pdbx_description
1 polymer ?
#
loop_
_entity_poly.entity_id
_entity_poly.type
_entity_poly.pdbx_seq_one_letter_code
_entity_poly.pdbx_strand_id
1 'polypeptide(L)'
;MRIIILSTFAIAAVFGCTRAPGEGGIATVTGNVELEQRIVITNPANAIVVPAADEDVFITYGNRVGPDDRVKTNFDGEFAFYGLRPGAYTVYVYSEDTLPPFNNAPDIAIVREFEIEADDESIDLGSIRIYKDI
;
A
#
# COMPACT_ATOMS: atom_id res chain seq x y z
N MET A 1 -34.31 20.44 -53.94
CA MET A 1 -33.52 19.21 -53.74
C MET A 1 -32.89 19.31 -52.36
N ARG A 2 -33.26 18.41 -51.44
CA ARG A 2 -32.75 18.33 -50.07
C ARG A 2 -31.26 17.93 -50.13
N ILE A 3 -30.38 18.67 -49.47
CA ILE A 3 -29.05 18.17 -49.11
C ILE A 3 -28.95 18.28 -47.60
N ILE A 4 -28.94 17.11 -46.98
CA ILE A 4 -29.01 16.86 -45.55
C ILE A 4 -27.67 17.27 -44.94
N ILE A 5 -27.73 18.06 -43.87
CA ILE A 5 -26.61 18.46 -43.03
C ILE A 5 -26.05 17.18 -42.38
N LEU A 6 -24.86 16.74 -42.81
CA LEU A 6 -24.17 15.63 -42.17
C LEU A 6 -23.33 16.23 -41.03
N SER A 7 -23.93 16.33 -39.83
CA SER A 7 -23.24 16.75 -38.62
C SER A 7 -22.22 15.68 -38.24
N THR A 8 -20.96 15.92 -38.58
CA THR A 8 -19.81 15.22 -38.00
C THR A 8 -19.74 15.58 -36.53
N PHE A 9 -20.45 14.82 -35.70
CA PHE A 9 -20.37 14.89 -34.24
C PHE A 9 -18.97 14.41 -33.85
N ALA A 10 -18.06 15.38 -33.70
CA ALA A 10 -16.74 15.15 -33.12
C ALA A 10 -16.96 14.69 -31.67
N ILE A 11 -16.93 13.37 -31.46
CA ILE A 11 -16.83 12.75 -30.14
C ILE A 11 -15.44 13.13 -29.63
N ALA A 12 -15.34 14.31 -29.02
CA ALA A 12 -14.22 14.66 -28.17
C ALA A 12 -14.31 13.71 -26.98
N ALA A 13 -13.53 12.62 -27.04
CA ALA A 13 -13.28 11.78 -25.89
C ALA A 13 -12.72 12.69 -24.79
N VAL A 14 -13.58 12.99 -23.81
CA VAL A 14 -13.20 13.69 -22.60
C VAL A 14 -12.37 12.69 -21.80
N PHE A 15 -11.11 12.50 -22.19
CA PHE A 15 -10.10 11.97 -21.29
C PHE A 15 -9.89 13.08 -20.26
N GLY A 16 -10.79 13.14 -19.28
CA GLY A 16 -10.53 13.82 -18.04
C GLY A 16 -9.26 13.19 -17.50
N CYS A 17 -8.16 13.93 -17.54
CA CYS A 17 -6.96 13.55 -16.85
C CYS A 17 -7.34 13.51 -15.37
N THR A 18 -7.64 12.32 -14.85
CA THR A 18 -7.66 12.13 -13.41
C THR A 18 -6.32 12.61 -12.90
N ARG A 19 -6.32 13.34 -11.78
CA ARG A 19 -5.07 13.82 -11.21
C ARG A 19 -4.20 12.60 -10.94
N ALA A 20 -2.91 12.70 -11.25
CA ALA A 20 -1.99 11.62 -10.94
C ALA A 20 -2.07 11.26 -9.45
N PRO A 21 -1.91 9.97 -9.09
CA PRO A 21 -1.89 9.54 -7.70
C PRO A 21 -0.84 10.32 -6.91
N GLY A 22 -1.16 10.56 -5.66
CA GLY A 22 -0.30 11.23 -4.68
C GLY A 22 -1.09 12.08 -3.70
N GLU A 23 -0.42 13.06 -3.11
CA GLU A 23 -0.98 13.92 -2.06
C GLU A 23 -1.97 14.97 -2.57
N GLY A 24 -2.73 15.53 -1.62
CA GLY A 24 -3.63 16.66 -1.82
C GLY A 24 -5.01 16.24 -2.33
N GLY A 25 -5.47 15.05 -1.95
CA GLY A 25 -6.88 14.66 -1.94
C GLY A 25 -7.41 14.59 -0.52
N ILE A 26 -8.48 13.82 -0.29
CA ILE A 26 -9.08 13.63 1.05
C ILE A 26 -9.31 12.14 1.38
N ALA A 27 -8.86 11.24 0.52
CA ALA A 27 -8.94 9.81 0.77
C ALA A 27 -7.93 9.39 1.86
N THR A 28 -8.26 8.30 2.54
CA THR A 28 -7.46 7.75 3.64
C THR A 28 -7.23 6.26 3.42
N VAL A 29 -6.02 5.81 3.70
CA VAL A 29 -5.66 4.39 3.66
C VAL A 29 -5.14 4.00 5.04
N THR A 30 -5.72 2.97 5.63
CA THR A 30 -5.34 2.45 6.95
C THR A 30 -4.91 0.99 6.86
N GLY A 31 -4.24 0.52 7.90
CA GLY A 31 -3.98 -0.90 8.10
C GLY A 31 -3.28 -1.15 9.43
N ASN A 32 -2.91 -2.41 9.65
CA ASN A 32 -2.20 -2.85 10.85
C ASN A 32 -1.02 -3.73 10.47
N VAL A 33 0.09 -3.62 11.19
CA VAL A 33 1.24 -4.50 11.06
C VAL A 33 1.38 -5.34 12.32
N GLU A 34 1.43 -6.64 12.13
CA GLU A 34 1.66 -7.62 13.19
C GLU A 34 3.06 -8.20 13.02
N LEU A 35 3.80 -8.29 14.12
CA LEU A 35 5.11 -8.93 14.17
C LEU A 35 4.96 -10.34 14.75
N GLU A 36 5.33 -11.34 13.95
CA GLU A 36 5.52 -12.70 14.44
C GLU A 36 7.00 -12.95 14.74
N GLN A 37 7.32 -13.06 16.03
CA GLN A 37 8.66 -13.34 16.50
C GLN A 37 8.92 -14.83 16.63
N ARG A 38 10.07 -15.30 16.16
CA ARG A 38 10.48 -16.72 16.22
C ARG A 38 11.87 -16.85 16.82
N ILE A 39 12.13 -17.95 17.54
CA ILE A 39 13.51 -18.27 17.98
C ILE A 39 14.39 -18.66 16.78
N VAL A 40 13.79 -19.39 15.84
CA VAL A 40 14.41 -19.76 14.58
C VAL A 40 13.47 -19.31 13.48
N ILE A 41 13.94 -18.43 12.58
CA ILE A 41 13.05 -17.75 11.61
C ILE A 41 12.25 -18.72 10.71
N THR A 42 12.82 -19.90 10.42
CA THR A 42 12.20 -20.96 9.62
C THR A 42 11.27 -21.88 10.41
N ASN A 43 11.22 -21.77 11.74
CA ASN A 43 10.45 -22.64 12.61
C ASN A 43 9.36 -21.85 13.36
N PRO A 44 8.08 -22.03 12.99
CA PRO A 44 6.97 -21.34 13.67
C PRO A 44 6.67 -21.89 15.08
N ALA A 45 7.38 -22.94 15.54
CA ALA A 45 7.17 -23.46 16.88
C ALA A 45 7.50 -22.39 17.93
N ASN A 46 6.54 -22.10 18.81
CA ASN A 46 6.60 -21.05 19.84
C ASN A 46 6.60 -19.62 19.29
N ALA A 47 6.12 -19.41 18.07
CA ALA A 47 5.94 -18.07 17.54
C ALA A 47 5.01 -17.24 18.44
N ILE A 48 5.40 -15.98 18.70
CA ILE A 48 4.59 -15.01 19.42
C ILE A 48 4.21 -13.92 18.43
N VAL A 49 2.93 -13.56 18.44
CA VAL A 49 2.40 -12.48 17.61
C VAL A 49 2.13 -11.28 18.49
N VAL A 50 2.71 -10.14 18.14
CA VAL A 50 2.53 -8.87 18.83
C VAL A 50 2.29 -7.75 17.81
N PRO A 51 1.75 -6.60 18.22
CA PRO A 51 1.77 -5.41 17.40
C PRO A 51 3.20 -5.02 16.99
N ALA A 52 3.42 -4.75 15.70
CA ALA A 52 4.69 -4.23 15.23
C ALA A 52 4.72 -2.71 15.47
N ALA A 53 5.07 -2.28 16.69
CA ALA A 53 5.17 -0.87 17.04
C ALA A 53 6.44 -0.21 16.48
N ASP A 54 6.35 1.06 16.07
CA ASP A 54 7.45 1.86 15.50
C ASP A 54 8.05 1.31 14.18
N GLU A 55 7.29 0.46 13.48
CA GLU A 55 7.66 -0.16 12.21
C GLU A 55 7.45 0.79 11.04
N ASP A 56 8.40 0.85 10.09
CA ASP A 56 8.29 1.74 8.93
C ASP A 56 7.38 1.10 7.85
N VAL A 57 6.33 1.83 7.47
CA VAL A 57 5.42 1.47 6.38
C VAL A 57 5.60 2.46 5.24
N PHE A 58 5.85 1.96 4.04
CA PHE A 58 6.14 2.78 2.87
C PHE A 58 4.96 2.80 1.90
N ILE A 59 4.81 3.91 1.17
CA ILE A 59 3.84 4.02 0.07
C ILE A 59 4.52 4.57 -1.19
N THR A 60 4.16 4.01 -2.33
CA THR A 60 4.56 4.46 -3.67
C THR A 60 3.33 4.87 -4.46
N TYR A 61 3.42 5.98 -5.20
CA TYR A 61 2.33 6.56 -5.96
C TYR A 61 2.44 6.17 -7.44
N GLY A 62 1.45 5.43 -7.94
CA GLY A 62 1.49 4.84 -9.27
C GLY A 62 2.71 3.91 -9.44
N ASN A 63 3.39 4.02 -10.59
CA ASN A 63 4.49 3.12 -10.97
C ASN A 63 5.89 3.73 -10.75
N ARG A 64 6.05 4.54 -9.69
CA ARG A 64 7.35 5.15 -9.37
C ARG A 64 8.32 4.10 -8.82
N VAL A 65 9.62 4.38 -8.93
CA VAL A 65 10.67 3.42 -8.58
C VAL A 65 10.95 3.36 -7.08
N GLY A 66 10.84 4.49 -6.38
CA GLY A 66 11.11 4.60 -4.95
C GLY A 66 9.88 5.00 -4.15
N PRO A 67 9.91 4.84 -2.82
CA PRO A 67 8.81 5.28 -1.97
C PRO A 67 8.66 6.79 -2.07
N ASP A 68 7.40 7.23 -2.17
CA ASP A 68 7.04 8.63 -2.17
C ASP A 68 6.85 9.16 -0.75
N ASP A 69 6.35 8.32 0.16
CA ASP A 69 6.16 8.67 1.57
C ASP A 69 6.36 7.45 2.51
N ARG A 70 6.51 7.73 3.81
CA ARG A 70 6.67 6.74 4.88
C ARG A 70 5.98 7.20 6.16
N VAL A 71 5.38 6.25 6.87
CA VAL A 71 4.84 6.46 8.22
C VAL A 71 5.38 5.38 9.14
N LYS A 72 5.32 5.65 10.45
CA LYS A 72 5.60 4.65 11.48
C LYS A 72 4.29 4.16 12.08
N THR A 73 4.22 2.87 12.36
CA THR A 73 3.09 2.30 13.08
C THR A 73 3.02 2.83 14.51
N ASN A 74 1.79 2.92 15.05
CA ASN A 74 1.57 3.27 16.44
C ASN A 74 1.87 2.09 17.38
N PHE A 75 1.61 2.26 18.68
CA PHE A 75 1.87 1.23 19.71
C PHE A 75 1.03 -0.05 19.53
N ASP A 76 -0.09 0.03 18.80
CA ASP A 76 -0.95 -1.09 18.45
C ASP A 76 -0.69 -1.62 17.03
N GLY A 77 0.40 -1.17 16.37
CA GLY A 77 0.81 -1.63 15.04
C GLY A 77 0.02 -0.99 13.91
N GLU A 78 -0.87 -0.03 14.18
CA GLU A 78 -1.71 0.61 13.18
C GLU A 78 -0.94 1.71 12.43
N PHE A 79 -1.25 1.87 11.14
CA PHE A 79 -0.73 2.95 10.31
C PHE A 79 -1.85 3.61 9.49
N ALA A 80 -1.61 4.85 9.06
CA ALA A 80 -2.51 5.55 8.16
C ALA A 80 -1.75 6.51 7.24
N PHE A 81 -2.17 6.55 5.98
CA PHE A 81 -1.82 7.59 5.01
C PHE A 81 -3.06 8.44 4.73
N TYR A 82 -2.94 9.75 4.91
CA TYR A 82 -4.06 10.69 4.77
C TYR A 82 -3.88 11.60 3.55
N GLY A 83 -4.99 12.13 3.05
CA GLY A 83 -4.96 13.17 2.02
C GLY A 83 -4.52 12.67 0.65
N LEU A 84 -4.82 11.41 0.34
CA LEU A 84 -4.51 10.79 -0.94
C LEU A 84 -5.57 11.17 -1.99
N ARG A 85 -5.16 11.19 -3.26
CA ARG A 85 -6.04 11.38 -4.42
C ARG A 85 -6.48 10.02 -4.99
N PRO A 86 -7.53 9.99 -5.82
CA PRO A 86 -7.82 8.81 -6.63
C PRO A 86 -6.64 8.38 -7.49
N GLY A 87 -6.42 7.07 -7.59
CA GLY A 87 -5.36 6.45 -8.37
C GLY A 87 -4.78 5.19 -7.73
N ALA A 88 -3.77 4.62 -8.39
CA ALA A 88 -3.11 3.38 -7.97
C ALA A 88 -1.95 3.65 -6.99
N TYR A 89 -1.82 2.76 -6.00
CA TYR A 89 -0.84 2.86 -4.93
C TYR A 89 -0.26 1.49 -4.58
N THR A 90 0.98 1.51 -4.08
CA THR A 90 1.65 0.34 -3.54
C THR A 90 2.11 0.65 -2.12
N VAL A 91 1.60 -0.08 -1.14
CA VAL A 91 2.10 -0.07 0.24
C VAL A 91 2.97 -1.28 0.49
N TYR A 92 4.07 -1.12 1.21
CA TYR A 92 4.90 -2.23 1.61
C TYR A 92 5.59 -2.02 2.95
N VAL A 93 5.90 -3.14 3.60
CA VAL A 93 6.61 -3.22 4.88
C VAL A 93 7.70 -4.28 4.74
N TYR A 94 8.87 -4.06 5.35
CA TYR A 94 9.93 -5.06 5.33
C TYR A 94 9.70 -6.13 6.39
N SER A 95 10.10 -7.35 6.08
CA SER A 95 10.01 -8.53 6.93
C SER A 95 11.23 -9.39 6.69
N GLU A 96 11.73 -10.08 7.71
CA GLU A 96 12.70 -11.13 7.47
C GLU A 96 12.10 -12.25 6.61
N ASP A 97 12.88 -12.77 5.68
CA ASP A 97 12.50 -13.93 4.88
C ASP A 97 12.51 -15.21 5.73
N THR A 98 11.45 -16.00 5.63
CA THR A 98 11.31 -17.26 6.39
C THR A 98 11.78 -18.48 5.60
N LEU A 99 12.26 -18.30 4.36
CA LEU A 99 12.76 -19.37 3.49
C LEU A 99 14.25 -19.75 3.73
N PRO A 100 15.18 -18.81 3.97
CA PRO A 100 16.58 -19.15 4.14
C PRO A 100 16.81 -19.96 5.43
N PRO A 101 17.65 -21.01 5.42
CA PRO A 101 17.82 -21.92 6.56
C PRO A 101 18.76 -21.34 7.65
N PHE A 102 18.70 -20.03 7.88
CA PHE A 102 19.52 -19.34 8.87
C PHE A 102 18.78 -18.12 9.43
N ASN A 103 19.11 -17.80 10.67
CA ASN A 103 18.65 -16.63 11.41
C ASN A 103 19.27 -15.33 10.88
N ASN A 104 18.68 -14.17 11.18
CA ASN A 104 19.00 -12.89 10.53
C ASN A 104 18.91 -13.00 9.01
N ALA A 105 17.79 -13.58 8.53
CA ALA A 105 17.54 -13.70 7.11
C ALA A 105 17.44 -12.31 6.47
N PRO A 106 17.78 -12.17 5.17
CA PRO A 106 17.61 -10.90 4.48
C PRO A 106 16.15 -10.44 4.52
N ASP A 107 15.96 -9.13 4.58
CA ASP A 107 14.63 -8.54 4.50
C ASP A 107 14.04 -8.69 3.09
N ILE A 108 12.74 -8.99 3.05
CA ILE A 108 11.87 -8.97 1.87
C ILE A 108 10.73 -7.99 2.10
N ALA A 109 10.22 -7.40 1.02
CA ALA A 109 9.05 -6.53 1.10
C ALA A 109 7.76 -7.36 1.06
N ILE A 110 6.87 -7.14 2.01
CA ILE A 110 5.49 -7.61 1.96
C ILE A 110 4.66 -6.50 1.32
N VAL A 111 4.19 -6.75 0.09
CA VAL A 111 3.58 -5.73 -0.78
C VAL A 111 2.04 -5.84 -0.78
N ARG A 112 1.37 -4.69 -0.84
CA ARG A 112 -0.07 -4.52 -1.06
C ARG A 112 -0.30 -3.46 -2.13
N GLU A 113 -0.96 -3.84 -3.21
CA GLU A 113 -1.40 -2.92 -4.27
C GLU A 113 -2.90 -2.67 -4.11
N PHE A 114 -3.31 -1.43 -4.31
CA PHE A 114 -4.71 -1.03 -4.25
C PHE A 114 -4.95 0.22 -5.12
N GLU A 115 -6.22 0.50 -5.39
CA GLU A 115 -6.65 1.67 -6.15
C GLU A 115 -7.70 2.44 -5.35
N ILE A 116 -7.56 3.76 -5.30
CA ILE A 116 -8.56 4.68 -4.75
C ILE A 116 -9.41 5.15 -5.94
N GLU A 117 -10.70 4.86 -5.92
CA GLU A 117 -11.64 5.18 -6.98
C GLU A 117 -12.31 6.55 -6.76
N ALA A 118 -12.52 6.96 -5.49
CA ALA A 118 -13.24 8.18 -5.14
C ALA A 118 -12.43 9.14 -4.25
N ASP A 119 -12.73 10.44 -4.35
CA ASP A 119 -11.95 11.49 -3.68
C ASP A 119 -11.93 11.36 -2.14
N ASP A 120 -13.02 10.87 -1.54
CA ASP A 120 -13.25 10.72 -0.09
C ASP A 120 -13.27 9.27 0.40
N GLU A 121 -12.68 8.37 -0.38
CA GLU A 121 -12.66 6.95 -0.05
C GLU A 121 -11.78 6.65 1.18
N SER A 122 -12.22 5.68 1.99
CA SER A 122 -11.46 5.12 3.09
C SER A 122 -11.19 3.64 2.81
N ILE A 123 -9.93 3.28 2.61
CA ILE A 123 -9.51 1.91 2.33
C ILE A 123 -8.81 1.34 3.56
N ASP A 124 -9.20 0.13 3.96
CA ASP A 124 -8.51 -0.65 4.98
C ASP A 124 -7.76 -1.82 4.33
N LEU A 125 -6.43 -1.84 4.47
CA LEU A 125 -5.56 -2.89 3.96
C LEU A 125 -5.52 -4.13 4.87
N GLY A 126 -6.19 -4.08 6.03
CA GLY A 126 -6.20 -5.12 7.04
C GLY A 126 -4.82 -5.33 7.67
N SER A 127 -4.59 -6.55 8.16
CA SER A 127 -3.35 -6.92 8.83
C SER A 127 -2.28 -7.39 7.83
N ILE A 128 -1.09 -6.82 7.96
CA ILE A 128 0.14 -7.21 7.29
C ILE A 128 1.02 -7.92 8.31
N ARG A 129 1.29 -9.21 8.09
CA ARG A 129 2.17 -9.98 8.96
C ARG A 129 3.61 -9.87 8.50
N ILE A 130 4.51 -9.50 9.42
CA ILE A 130 5.96 -9.53 9.23
C ILE A 130 6.60 -10.50 10.22
N TYR A 131 7.83 -10.91 9.94
CA TYR A 131 8.58 -11.90 10.70
C TYR A 131 9.92 -11.32 11.16
N LYS A 132 10.35 -11.76 12.34
CA LYS A 132 11.67 -11.46 12.88
C LYS A 132 12.13 -12.56 13.82
N ASP A 133 13.42 -12.86 13.85
CA ASP A 133 14.00 -13.68 14.90
C ASP A 133 14.33 -12.89 16.19
N ILE A 134 14.52 -13.63 17.30
CA ILE A 134 14.85 -13.08 18.64
C ILE A 134 16.28 -13.45 19.02
#